data_AF-A0A6N2E4G0-F1
#
_entry.id   AF-A0A6N2E4G0-F1
#
_cell.length_a   1.000
_cell.length_b   1.000
_cell.length_c   1.000
_cell.angle_alpha   90.00
_cell.angle_beta   90.00
_cell.angle_gamma   90.00
#
_symmetry.space_group_name_H-M   'P 1'
#
loop_
_entity.id
_entity.type
_entity.pdbx_description
1 polymer ?
#
loop_
_entity_poly.entity_id
_entity_poly.type
_entity_poly.pdbx_seq_one_letter_code
_entity_poly.pdbx_strand_id
1 'polypeptide(L)'
;MIVDTSALLAVLFAEIDSDPFAHHLAQDEDKFMTPFNALEADIVVGARKGQNGRRELELLLHKSRIEVLPFTNDMRVLAAEAWQRYGKGRHPAELNMGDCCAYALASFMNDTLLFKGEDFTHTDVLRQF
;
A
#
# COMPACT_ATOMS: atom_id res chain seq x y z
N MET A 1 -5.18 9.39 -3.59
CA MET A 1 -5.16 7.91 -3.56
C MET A 1 -4.10 7.40 -2.60
N ILE A 2 -4.39 6.34 -1.84
CA ILE A 2 -3.44 5.61 -1.01
C ILE A 2 -2.84 4.45 -1.80
N VAL A 3 -1.54 4.23 -1.66
CA VAL A 3 -0.82 3.16 -2.35
C VAL A 3 -0.36 2.13 -1.32
N ASP A 4 -0.79 0.89 -1.48
CA ASP A 4 -0.28 -0.23 -0.71
C ASP A 4 1.07 -0.74 -1.27
N THR A 5 1.85 -1.40 -0.42
CA THR A 5 3.11 -2.06 -0.79
C THR A 5 2.94 -2.98 -2.00
N SER A 6 1.87 -3.79 -2.02
CA SER A 6 1.63 -4.80 -3.05
C SER A 6 1.54 -4.22 -4.46
N ALA A 7 0.84 -3.11 -4.66
CA ALA A 7 0.72 -2.44 -5.95
C ALA A 7 2.07 -1.87 -6.42
N LEU A 8 2.85 -1.29 -5.50
CA LEU A 8 4.17 -0.76 -5.81
C LEU A 8 5.15 -1.88 -6.24
N LEU A 9 5.14 -3.00 -5.51
CA LEU A 9 5.98 -4.16 -5.82
C LEU A 9 5.60 -4.82 -7.14
N ALA A 10 4.31 -4.88 -7.48
CA ALA A 10 3.86 -5.42 -8.76
C ALA A 10 4.50 -4.68 -9.95
N VAL A 11 4.53 -3.34 -9.89
CA VAL A 11 5.18 -2.50 -10.91
C VAL A 11 6.69 -2.67 -10.89
N LEU A 12 7.31 -2.60 -9.71
CA LEU A 12 8.78 -2.67 -9.58
C LEU A 12 9.37 -4.02 -10.00
N PHE A 13 8.62 -5.10 -9.83
CA PHE A 13 9.01 -6.45 -10.25
C PHE A 13 8.51 -6.81 -11.66
N ALA A 14 7.85 -5.89 -12.36
CA ALA A 14 7.28 -6.10 -13.68
C ALA A 14 6.43 -7.38 -13.72
N GLU A 15 5.54 -7.53 -12.74
CA GLU A 15 4.60 -8.65 -12.69
C GLU A 15 3.65 -8.59 -13.89
N ILE A 16 3.12 -9.75 -14.31
CA ILE A 16 2.35 -9.88 -15.56
C ILE A 16 1.10 -9.00 -15.62
N ASP A 17 0.55 -8.67 -14.45
CA ASP A 17 -0.64 -7.86 -14.22
C ASP A 17 -0.28 -6.46 -13.67
N SER A 18 0.93 -5.98 -13.91
CA SER A 18 1.41 -4.69 -13.38
C SER A 18 0.87 -3.45 -14.10
N ASP A 19 0.38 -3.59 -15.34
CA ASP A 19 -0.04 -2.47 -16.19
C ASP A 19 -1.11 -1.56 -15.57
N PRO A 20 -2.19 -2.07 -14.94
CA PRO A 20 -3.20 -1.22 -14.30
C PRO A 20 -2.61 -0.38 -13.15
N PHE A 21 -1.74 -0.98 -12.33
CA PHE A 21 -1.08 -0.27 -11.24
C PHE A 21 -0.13 0.81 -11.76
N ALA A 22 0.65 0.49 -12.79
CA ALA A 22 1.53 1.46 -13.44
C ALA A 22 0.74 2.64 -14.02
N HIS A 23 -0.44 2.38 -14.59
CA HIS A 23 -1.33 3.40 -15.12
C HIS A 23 -1.80 4.39 -14.05
N HIS A 24 -2.28 3.90 -12.90
CA HIS A 24 -2.71 4.74 -11.77
C HIS A 24 -1.54 5.51 -11.14
N LEU A 25 -0.40 4.84 -10.96
CA LEU A 25 0.80 5.49 -10.43
C LEU A 25 1.33 6.62 -11.33
N ALA A 26 1.04 6.58 -12.63
CA ALA A 26 1.43 7.61 -13.60
C ALA A 26 0.45 8.79 -13.69
N GLN A 27 -0.75 8.71 -13.11
CA GLN A 27 -1.74 9.80 -13.16
C GLN A 27 -1.28 11.02 -12.37
N ASP A 28 -1.74 12.21 -12.76
CA ASP A 28 -1.49 13.47 -12.04
C ASP A 28 -2.53 13.67 -10.93
N GLU A 29 -2.39 12.87 -9.89
CA GLU A 29 -3.22 12.89 -8.69
C GLU A 29 -2.34 12.74 -7.44
N ASP A 30 -2.82 13.26 -6.32
CA ASP A 30 -2.11 13.14 -5.04
C ASP A 30 -2.09 11.67 -4.59
N LYS A 31 -0.89 11.16 -4.29
CA LYS A 31 -0.64 9.78 -3.91
C LYS A 31 0.08 9.72 -2.58
N PHE A 32 -0.40 8.86 -1.68
CA PHE A 32 0.10 8.79 -0.32
C PHE A 32 0.39 7.36 0.11
N MET A 33 1.33 7.20 1.04
CA MET A 33 1.70 5.93 1.65
C MET A 33 2.05 6.13 3.13
N THR A 34 1.87 5.10 3.95
CA THR A 34 2.38 5.13 5.33
C THR A 34 3.89 4.84 5.36
N PRO A 35 4.63 5.24 6.42
CA PRO A 35 6.03 4.88 6.57
C PRO A 35 6.20 3.37 6.75
N PHE A 36 5.15 2.67 7.22
CA PHE A 36 5.17 1.23 7.40
C PHE A 36 5.14 0.49 6.06
N ASN A 37 4.25 0.88 5.15
CA ASN A 37 4.18 0.30 3.80
C ASN A 37 5.45 0.64 2.98
N ALA A 38 5.98 1.86 3.13
CA ALA A 38 7.26 2.22 2.51
C ALA A 38 8.43 1.36 3.05
N LEU A 39 8.48 1.14 4.36
CA LEU A 39 9.48 0.27 4.99
C LEU A 39 9.35 -1.19 4.53
N GLU A 40 8.12 -1.70 4.42
CA GLU A 40 7.86 -3.04 3.92
C GLU A 40 8.39 -3.21 2.49
N ALA A 41 8.10 -2.25 1.60
CA ALA A 41 8.65 -2.24 0.25
C ALA A 41 10.18 -2.25 0.27
N ASP A 42 10.80 -1.42 1.11
CA ASP A 42 12.25 -1.34 1.29
C ASP A 42 12.87 -2.70 1.68
N ILE A 43 12.26 -3.39 2.64
CA ILE A 43 12.70 -4.70 3.13
C ILE A 43 12.55 -5.75 2.04
N VAL A 44 11.39 -5.84 1.39
CA VAL A 44 11.11 -6.85 0.37
C VAL A 44 12.02 -6.67 -0.85
N VAL A 45 12.19 -5.44 -1.31
CA VAL A 45 13.06 -5.11 -2.44
C VAL A 45 14.52 -5.32 -2.09
N GLY A 46 14.95 -4.89 -0.91
CA GLY A 46 16.30 -5.11 -0.43
C GLY A 46 16.65 -6.60 -0.35
N ALA A 47 15.72 -7.43 0.13
CA ALA A 47 15.91 -8.88 0.21
C ALA A 47 15.98 -9.55 -1.17
N ARG A 48 15.20 -9.09 -2.15
CA ARG A 48 15.11 -9.72 -3.49
C ARG A 48 16.13 -9.20 -4.50
N LYS A 49 16.41 -7.89 -4.50
CA LYS A 49 17.20 -7.18 -5.52
C LYS A 49 18.43 -6.45 -4.96
N GLY A 50 18.67 -6.49 -3.65
CA GLY A 50 19.80 -5.81 -3.00
C GLY A 50 19.75 -4.28 -3.13
N GLN A 51 20.92 -3.63 -3.03
CA GLN A 51 21.02 -2.16 -3.04
C GLN A 51 20.54 -1.52 -4.35
N ASN A 52 20.75 -2.18 -5.50
CA ASN A 52 20.28 -1.67 -6.78
C ASN A 52 18.74 -1.63 -6.83
N GLY A 53 18.08 -2.67 -6.30
CA GLY A 53 16.63 -2.66 -6.17
C GLY A 53 16.10 -1.51 -5.32
N ARG A 54 16.75 -1.22 -4.19
CA ARG A 54 16.33 -0.09 -3.33
C ARG A 54 16.42 1.26 -4.05
N ARG A 55 17.45 1.45 -4.89
CA ARG A 55 17.54 2.65 -5.74
C ARG A 55 16.42 2.71 -6.79
N GLU A 56 16.05 1.57 -7.39
CA GLU A 56 14.90 1.51 -8.31
C GLU A 56 13.59 1.85 -7.59
N LEU A 57 13.41 1.36 -6.35
CA LEU A 57 12.26 1.69 -5.51
C LEU A 57 12.20 3.19 -5.19
N GLU A 58 13.30 3.80 -4.75
CA GLU A 58 13.37 5.25 -4.50
C GLU A 58 13.03 6.07 -5.75
N LEU A 59 13.56 5.66 -6.91
CA LEU A 59 13.26 6.29 -8.19
C LEU A 59 11.78 6.15 -8.56
N LEU A 60 11.15 5.00 -8.28
CA LEU A 60 9.73 4.77 -8.53
C LEU A 60 8.87 5.64 -7.61
N LEU A 61 9.14 5.67 -6.31
CA LEU A 61 8.45 6.54 -5.35
C LEU A 61 8.51 8.01 -5.77
N HIS A 62 9.71 8.48 -6.16
CA HIS A 62 9.93 9.85 -6.62
C HIS A 62 9.17 10.14 -7.94
N LYS A 63 9.27 9.27 -8.94
CA LYS A 63 8.61 9.47 -10.24
C LYS A 63 7.09 9.44 -10.13
N SER A 64 6.56 8.57 -9.28
CA SER A 64 5.12 8.46 -9.00
C SER A 64 4.63 9.54 -8.04
N ARG A 65 5.48 10.44 -7.55
CA ARG A 65 5.14 11.51 -6.58
C ARG A 65 4.35 10.99 -5.37
N ILE A 66 4.74 9.81 -4.87
CA ILE A 66 4.12 9.25 -3.67
C ILE A 66 4.69 9.95 -2.44
N GLU A 67 3.84 10.61 -1.67
CA GLU A 67 4.22 11.22 -0.40
C GLU A 67 4.06 10.22 0.76
N VAL A 68 5.10 10.09 1.57
CA VAL A 68 5.06 9.26 2.78
C VAL A 68 4.61 10.12 3.96
N LEU A 69 3.37 9.92 4.41
CA LEU A 69 2.78 10.72 5.50
C LEU A 69 3.11 10.13 6.87
N PRO A 70 3.25 10.95 7.94
CA PRO A 70 3.44 10.44 9.30
C PRO A 70 2.28 9.54 9.76
N PHE A 71 2.61 8.42 10.41
CA PHE A 71 1.60 7.53 10.99
C PHE A 71 1.23 8.01 12.40
N THR A 72 0.02 8.52 12.56
CA THR A 72 -0.44 9.16 13.82
C THR A 72 -1.15 8.17 14.76
N ASN A 73 -1.41 8.58 15.99
CA ASN A 73 -2.18 7.76 16.93
C ASN A 73 -3.63 7.52 16.47
N ASP A 74 -4.23 8.46 15.73
CA ASP A 74 -5.59 8.28 15.20
C ASP A 74 -5.62 7.15 14.15
N MET A 75 -4.61 7.12 13.27
CA MET A 75 -4.43 6.01 12.32
C MET A 75 -4.13 4.69 13.04
N ARG A 76 -3.40 4.70 14.17
CA ARG A 76 -3.21 3.49 14.99
C ARG A 76 -4.54 2.93 15.49
N VAL A 77 -5.46 3.78 15.94
CA VAL A 77 -6.80 3.36 16.39
C VAL A 77 -7.57 2.73 15.23
N LEU A 78 -7.61 3.38 14.06
CA LEU A 78 -8.24 2.84 12.86
C LEU A 78 -7.64 1.51 12.40
N ALA A 79 -6.31 1.37 12.45
CA ALA A 79 -5.63 0.11 12.10
C ALA A 79 -6.02 -1.03 13.06
N ALA A 80 -6.14 -0.74 14.35
CA ALA A 80 -6.58 -1.72 15.34
C ALA A 80 -8.04 -2.15 15.10
N GLU A 81 -8.92 -1.22 14.75
CA GLU A 81 -10.31 -1.52 14.38
C GLU A 81 -10.39 -2.37 13.10
N ALA A 82 -9.59 -2.04 12.09
CA ALA A 82 -9.45 -2.82 10.87
C ALA A 82 -9.04 -4.26 11.17
N TRP A 83 -8.05 -4.47 12.03
CA TRP A 83 -7.63 -5.81 12.44
C TRP A 83 -8.74 -6.59 13.15
N GLN A 84 -9.51 -5.95 14.05
CA GLN A 84 -10.62 -6.61 14.74
C GLN A 84 -11.71 -7.07 13.77
N ARG A 85 -11.99 -6.27 12.74
CA ARG A 85 -13.05 -6.54 11.75
C ARG A 85 -12.61 -7.50 10.64
N TYR A 86 -11.38 -7.33 10.16
CA TYR A 86 -10.92 -7.89 8.87
C TYR A 86 -9.62 -8.70 8.98
N GLY A 87 -9.03 -8.81 10.17
CA GLY A 87 -7.71 -9.40 10.35
C GLY A 87 -7.61 -10.89 10.03
N LYS A 88 -6.39 -11.32 9.70
CA LYS A 88 -6.05 -12.72 9.43
C LYS A 88 -6.48 -13.68 10.54
N GLY A 89 -7.07 -14.80 10.11
CA GLY A 89 -7.63 -15.82 10.99
C GLY A 89 -8.95 -15.46 11.66
N ARG A 90 -9.55 -14.30 11.31
CA ARG A 90 -10.84 -13.83 11.84
C ARG A 90 -11.86 -13.53 10.75
N HIS A 91 -11.41 -13.07 9.58
CA HIS A 91 -12.24 -12.63 8.49
C HIS A 91 -11.69 -13.11 7.13
N PRO A 92 -12.54 -13.33 6.10
CA PRO A 92 -12.08 -13.73 4.75
C PRO A 92 -11.10 -12.75 4.07
N ALA A 93 -11.10 -11.48 4.46
CA ALA A 93 -10.16 -10.46 3.98
C ALA A 93 -8.71 -10.74 4.39
N GLU A 94 -8.51 -11.48 5.47
CA GLU A 94 -7.21 -11.87 6.00
C GLU A 94 -6.17 -10.75 6.22
N LEU A 95 -6.59 -9.51 6.52
CA LEU A 95 -5.67 -8.38 6.65
C LEU A 95 -4.52 -8.67 7.64
N ASN A 96 -3.30 -8.42 7.20
CA ASN A 96 -2.10 -8.41 8.01
C ASN A 96 -1.82 -7.01 8.60
N MET A 97 -0.72 -6.85 9.33
CA MET A 97 -0.40 -5.56 9.99
C MET A 97 -0.11 -4.43 8.98
N GLY A 98 0.57 -4.71 7.88
CA GLY A 98 0.82 -3.74 6.81
C GLY A 98 -0.46 -3.32 6.12
N ASP A 99 -1.35 -4.27 5.86
CA ASP A 99 -2.66 -3.98 5.26
C ASP A 99 -3.50 -3.10 6.19
N CYS A 100 -3.44 -3.34 7.51
CA CYS A 100 -4.13 -2.49 8.49
C CYS A 100 -3.60 -1.05 8.49
N CYS A 101 -2.29 -0.85 8.25
CA CYS A 101 -1.71 0.48 8.11
C CYS A 101 -2.20 1.19 6.84
N ALA A 102 -2.21 0.50 5.70
CA ALA A 102 -2.73 1.03 4.43
C ALA A 102 -4.23 1.37 4.54
N TYR A 103 -5.01 0.44 5.11
CA TYR A 103 -6.43 0.63 5.40
C TYR A 103 -6.66 1.88 6.27
N ALA A 104 -5.87 2.05 7.34
CA ALA A 104 -6.04 3.15 8.28
C ALA A 104 -5.80 4.51 7.62
N LEU A 105 -4.79 4.61 6.76
CA LEU A 105 -4.53 5.85 6.03
C LEU A 105 -5.66 6.16 5.04
N ALA A 106 -6.13 5.16 4.29
CA ALA A 106 -7.25 5.32 3.35
C ALA A 106 -8.53 5.74 4.06
N SER A 107 -8.82 5.12 5.21
CA SER A 107 -9.97 5.49 6.04
C SER A 107 -9.83 6.89 6.64
N PHE A 108 -8.63 7.25 7.11
CA PHE A 108 -8.37 8.56 7.70
C PHE A 108 -8.51 9.70 6.67
N MET A 109 -8.02 9.48 5.45
CA MET A 109 -8.11 10.46 4.37
C MET A 109 -9.45 10.42 3.63
N ASN A 110 -10.27 9.39 3.88
CA ASN A 110 -11.49 9.10 3.12
C ASN A 110 -11.22 9.07 1.60
N ASP A 111 -10.17 8.33 1.22
CA ASP A 111 -9.67 8.23 -0.15
C ASP A 111 -9.55 6.76 -0.58
N THR A 112 -9.38 6.54 -1.88
CA THR A 112 -9.25 5.22 -2.51
C THR A 112 -7.91 4.56 -2.19
N LEU A 113 -7.90 3.23 -2.13
CA LEU A 113 -6.70 2.41 -1.95
C LEU A 113 -6.38 1.63 -3.22
N LEU A 114 -5.14 1.76 -3.71
CA LEU A 114 -4.55 0.96 -4.77
C LEU A 114 -3.73 -0.18 -4.16
N PHE A 115 -4.14 -1.42 -4.43
CA PHE A 115 -3.52 -2.63 -3.91
C PHE A 115 -3.62 -3.76 -4.93
N LYS A 116 -2.76 -4.77 -4.79
CA LYS A 116 -2.85 -6.01 -5.55
C LYS A 116 -3.36 -7.15 -4.66
N GLY A 117 -4.20 -8.01 -5.21
CA GLY A 117 -4.69 -9.22 -4.53
C GLY A 117 -6.14 -9.08 -4.10
N GLU A 118 -6.53 -9.86 -3.09
CA GLU A 118 -7.92 -9.92 -2.59
C GLU A 118 -8.06 -9.33 -1.18
N ASP A 119 -6.96 -8.92 -0.55
CA ASP A 119 -6.92 -8.62 0.89
C ASP A 119 -7.92 -7.53 1.27
N PHE A 120 -8.15 -6.53 0.40
CA PHE A 120 -9.11 -5.46 0.66
C PHE A 120 -10.49 -5.66 0.00
N THR A 121 -10.72 -6.75 -0.75
CA THR A 121 -11.98 -6.93 -1.51
C THR A 121 -13.19 -7.22 -0.61
N HIS A 122 -12.95 -7.71 0.60
CA HIS A 122 -13.97 -7.93 1.62
C HIS A 122 -13.91 -6.90 2.77
N THR A 123 -13.44 -5.69 2.49
CA THR A 123 -13.40 -4.57 3.45
C THR A 123 -14.36 -3.45 3.02
N ASP A 124 -14.55 -2.47 3.89
CA ASP A 124 -15.36 -1.26 3.64
C ASP A 124 -14.53 -0.06 3.13
N VAL A 125 -13.23 -0.24 2.86
CA VAL A 125 -12.39 0.81 2.29
C VAL A 125 -12.75 1.09 0.83
N LEU A 126 -12.64 2.35 0.40
CA LEU A 126 -12.74 2.70 -1.01
C LEU A 126 -11.55 2.13 -1.78
N ARG A 127 -11.79 1.59 -2.97
CA ARG A 127 -10.78 0.89 -3.78
C ARG A 127 -10.59 1.57 -5.12
N GLN A 128 -9.35 1.63 -5.57
CA GLN A 128 -9.00 2.02 -6.93
C GLN A 128 -8.87 0.78 -7.82
N PHE A 129 -9.47 0.80 -9.01
CA PHE A 129 -9.40 -0.26 -10.03
C PHE A 129 -8.72 0.24 -11.29
#